data_AF-A0A9P6ADB8-F1
#
_entry.id   AF-A0A9P6ADB8-F1
#
_cell.length_a   1.000
_cell.length_b   1.000
_cell.length_c   1.000
_cell.angle_alpha   90.00
_cell.angle_beta   90.00
_cell.angle_gamma   90.00
#
_symmetry.space_group_name_H-M   'P 1'
#
loop_
_entity.id
_entity.type
_entity.pdbx_description
1 polymer ?
#
loop_
_entity_poly.entity_id
_entity_poly.type
_entity_poly.pdbx_seq_one_letter_code
_entity_poly.pdbx_strand_id
1 'polypeptide(L)'
;MAVMGSGETLTFWLPMLYQKGTTFIIVPLKNLGKQMADVAASLKLTSASVTCNTLTKLLLKAIENHEYRIITISPELIVDPHFWGLWKQKSWCKGMDQIIVDEFHCIDGWGGC
;
A
#
# COMPACT_ATOMS: atom_id res chain seq x y z
N MET A 1 10.86 -16.22 1.06
CA MET A 1 11.92 -15.23 1.29
C MET A 1 12.43 -14.79 -0.06
N ALA A 2 11.93 -13.66 -0.54
CA ALA A 2 12.41 -13.03 -1.77
C ALA A 2 13.35 -11.91 -1.35
N VAL A 3 14.64 -12.02 -1.70
CA VAL A 3 15.57 -10.91 -1.50
C VAL A 3 15.20 -9.83 -2.50
N MET A 4 14.95 -8.62 -2.02
CA MET A 4 14.86 -7.44 -2.88
C MET A 4 16.21 -7.16 -3.54
N GLY A 5 16.43 -7.83 -4.65
CA GLY A 5 17.64 -7.74 -5.44
C GLY A 5 17.37 -8.41 -6.77
N SER A 6 17.25 -7.58 -7.82
CA SER A 6 17.41 -7.92 -9.25
C SER A 6 16.24 -8.46 -10.08
N GLY A 7 15.05 -8.78 -9.54
CA GLY A 7 13.97 -9.38 -10.37
C GLY A 7 12.52 -9.04 -10.03
N GLU A 8 12.05 -9.38 -8.84
CA GLU A 8 10.61 -9.32 -8.52
C GLU A 8 10.05 -7.91 -8.37
N THR A 9 10.87 -6.96 -7.90
CA THR A 9 10.48 -5.54 -7.80
C THR A 9 9.98 -5.02 -9.14
N LEU A 10 10.68 -5.31 -10.25
CA LEU A 10 10.29 -4.82 -11.58
C LEU A 10 8.91 -5.36 -12.01
N THR A 11 8.58 -6.60 -11.65
CA THR A 11 7.27 -7.22 -11.94
C THR A 11 6.14 -6.55 -11.17
N PHE A 12 6.39 -5.99 -9.99
CA PHE A 12 5.41 -5.19 -9.24
C PHE A 12 5.23 -3.78 -9.81
N TRP A 13 6.30 -3.19 -10.35
CA TRP A 13 6.26 -1.84 -10.92
C TRP A 13 5.72 -1.80 -12.36
N LEU A 14 5.91 -2.87 -13.14
CA LEU A 14 5.52 -2.91 -14.54
C LEU A 14 4.00 -2.67 -14.74
N PRO A 15 3.08 -3.28 -13.97
CA PRO A 15 1.65 -2.99 -14.04
C PRO A 15 1.35 -1.52 -13.74
N MET A 16 2.02 -0.93 -12.75
CA MET A 16 1.79 0.46 -12.32
C MET A 16 2.08 1.50 -13.40
N LEU A 17 2.94 1.19 -14.39
CA LEU A 17 3.21 2.07 -15.52
C LEU A 17 2.00 2.20 -16.46
N TYR A 18 1.19 1.14 -16.58
CA TYR A 18 0.02 1.08 -17.47
C TYR A 18 -1.30 1.31 -16.74
N GLN A 19 -1.38 0.93 -15.47
CA GLN A 19 -2.54 1.05 -14.60
C GLN A 19 -2.72 2.49 -14.09
N LYS A 20 -3.96 2.96 -14.03
CA LYS A 20 -4.32 4.33 -13.62
C LYS A 20 -4.94 4.40 -12.23
N GLY A 21 -5.41 3.27 -11.73
CA GLY A 21 -5.96 3.11 -10.40
C GLY A 21 -4.88 3.04 -9.32
N THR A 22 -5.35 2.93 -8.09
CA THR A 22 -4.51 2.87 -6.91
C THR A 22 -3.95 1.47 -6.72
N THR A 23 -2.68 1.37 -6.39
CA THR A 23 -2.04 0.12 -5.94
C THR A 23 -1.80 0.18 -4.44
N PHE A 24 -2.25 -0.87 -3.75
CA PHE A 24 -2.00 -1.07 -2.32
C PHE A 24 -0.86 -2.05 -2.10
N ILE A 25 0.08 -1.70 -1.24
CA ILE A 25 1.23 -2.52 -0.89
C ILE A 25 1.24 -2.70 0.63
N ILE A 26 1.04 -3.93 1.07
CA ILE A 26 1.03 -4.33 2.48
C ILE A 26 2.43 -4.80 2.84
N VAL A 27 3.10 -4.12 3.78
CA VAL A 27 4.49 -4.40 4.16
C VAL A 27 4.69 -4.34 5.68
N PRO A 28 5.28 -5.38 6.32
CA PRO A 28 5.51 -5.40 7.77
C PRO A 28 6.72 -4.56 8.23
N LEU A 29 7.59 -4.10 7.34
CA LEU A 29 8.84 -3.41 7.69
C LEU A 29 8.87 -1.93 7.26
N LYS A 30 9.07 -1.05 8.25
CA LYS A 30 9.16 0.43 8.10
C LYS A 30 10.23 0.89 7.10
N ASN A 31 11.27 0.09 6.83
CA ASN A 31 12.36 0.45 5.90
C ASN A 31 12.05 0.18 4.43
N LEU A 32 10.99 -0.58 4.13
CA LEU A 32 10.60 -0.89 2.77
C LEU A 32 9.64 0.16 2.17
N GLY A 33 8.73 0.68 2.99
CA GLY A 33 7.84 1.77 2.57
C GLY A 33 8.60 2.99 2.03
N LYS A 34 9.76 3.32 2.63
CA LYS A 34 10.63 4.41 2.16
C LYS A 34 11.23 4.15 0.78
N GLN A 35 11.73 2.94 0.54
CA GLN A 35 12.27 2.56 -0.77
C GLN A 35 11.20 2.58 -1.86
N MET A 36 9.98 2.13 -1.54
CA MET A 36 8.83 2.23 -2.44
C MET A 36 8.47 3.70 -2.73
N ALA A 37 8.49 4.57 -1.71
CA ALA A 37 8.24 5.99 -1.87
C ALA A 37 9.32 6.67 -2.74
N ASP A 38 10.61 6.32 -2.56
CA ASP A 38 11.72 6.86 -3.36
C ASP A 38 11.63 6.44 -4.84
N VAL A 39 11.24 5.19 -5.12
CA VAL A 39 10.99 4.72 -6.50
C VAL A 39 9.74 5.39 -7.08
N ALA A 40 8.67 5.52 -6.31
CA ALA A 40 7.46 6.23 -6.74
C ALA A 40 7.74 7.70 -7.09
N ALA A 41 8.54 8.39 -6.26
CA ALA A 41 8.97 9.76 -6.51
C ALA A 41 9.81 9.87 -7.79
N SER A 42 10.72 8.92 -8.02
CA SER A 42 11.51 8.85 -9.25
C SER A 42 10.65 8.66 -10.51
N LEU A 43 9.49 8.00 -10.37
CA LEU A 43 8.49 7.79 -11.42
C LEU A 43 7.41 8.89 -11.48
N LYS A 44 7.52 9.96 -10.67
CA LYS A 44 6.55 11.06 -10.53
C LYS A 44 5.13 10.59 -10.16
N LEU A 45 5.04 9.53 -9.35
CA LEU A 45 3.79 8.96 -8.87
C LEU A 45 3.46 9.50 -7.48
N THR A 46 2.19 9.83 -7.24
CA THR A 46 1.72 10.18 -5.90
C THR A 46 1.75 8.93 -5.03
N SER A 47 2.49 8.99 -3.92
CA SER A 47 2.60 7.90 -2.96
C SER A 47 2.33 8.36 -1.54
N ALA A 48 1.78 7.47 -0.72
CA ALA A 48 1.57 7.68 0.71
C ALA A 48 2.01 6.44 1.49
N SER A 49 2.51 6.67 2.71
CA SER A 49 2.83 5.63 3.68
C SER A 49 1.95 5.77 4.91
N VAL A 50 1.15 4.73 5.17
CA VAL A 50 0.13 4.69 6.21
C VAL A 50 0.56 3.68 7.27
N THR A 51 0.70 4.17 8.50
CA THR A 51 1.08 3.44 9.70
C THR A 51 0.15 3.87 10.84
N CYS A 52 0.05 3.12 11.95
CA CYS A 52 -0.81 3.52 13.08
C CYS A 52 -0.51 4.97 13.56
N ASN A 53 0.74 5.45 13.41
CA ASN A 53 1.14 6.81 13.79
C ASN A 53 0.87 7.89 12.73
N THR A 54 0.78 7.53 11.44
CA THR A 54 0.58 8.49 10.34
C THR A 54 -0.87 8.57 9.86
N LEU A 55 -1.71 7.64 10.32
CA LEU A 55 -3.14 7.63 10.00
C LEU A 55 -3.83 8.87 10.57
N THR A 56 -4.30 9.73 9.68
CA THR A 56 -5.11 10.90 10.02
C THR A 56 -6.40 10.90 9.21
N LYS A 57 -7.43 11.61 9.69
CA LYS A 57 -8.72 11.72 8.97
C LYS A 57 -8.56 12.32 7.57
N LEU A 58 -7.63 13.26 7.40
CA LEU A 58 -7.33 13.88 6.11
C LEU A 58 -6.71 12.88 5.15
N LEU A 59 -5.73 12.10 5.62
CA LEU A 59 -5.09 11.06 4.82
C LEU A 59 -6.10 9.98 4.40
N LEU A 60 -6.96 9.54 5.32
CA LEU A 60 -7.98 8.54 5.03
C LEU A 60 -8.97 9.02 3.95
N LYS A 61 -9.36 10.30 3.98
CA LYS A 61 -10.22 10.89 2.95
C LYS A 61 -9.53 10.99 1.59
N ALA A 62 -8.25 11.35 1.56
CA ALA A 62 -7.47 11.36 0.32
C ALA A 62 -7.32 9.95 -0.28
N ILE A 63 -7.21 8.92 0.56
CA ILE A 63 -7.21 7.51 0.16
C ILE A 63 -8.58 7.09 -0.41
N GLU A 64 -9.67 7.49 0.24
CA GLU A 64 -11.05 7.25 -0.23
C GLU A 64 -11.30 7.89 -1.61
N ASN A 65 -10.69 9.06 -1.86
CA ASN A 65 -10.78 9.77 -3.13
C ASN A 65 -9.82 9.27 -4.23
N HIS A 66 -9.02 8.24 -3.98
CA HIS A 66 -7.98 7.75 -4.91
C HIS A 66 -6.94 8.82 -5.32
N GLU A 67 -6.58 9.74 -4.41
CA GLU A 67 -5.61 10.81 -4.69
C GLU A 67 -4.16 10.30 -4.80
N TYR A 68 -3.92 9.07 -4.30
CA TYR A 68 -2.62 8.39 -4.37
C TYR A 68 -2.65 7.25 -5.38
N ARG A 69 -1.59 7.14 -6.18
CA ARG A 69 -1.36 6.00 -7.07
C ARG A 69 -0.79 4.82 -6.32
N ILE A 70 0.02 5.07 -5.28
CA ILE A 70 0.68 4.03 -4.49
C ILE A 70 0.44 4.27 -3.00
N ILE A 71 -0.12 3.28 -2.33
CA ILE A 71 -0.35 3.33 -0.88
C ILE A 71 0.39 2.16 -0.26
N THR A 72 1.39 2.48 0.57
CA THR A 72 2.02 1.50 1.44
C THR A 72 1.33 1.51 2.79
N ILE A 73 0.90 0.34 3.27
CA ILE A 73 0.16 0.19 4.52
C ILE A 73 0.85 -0.86 5.40
N SER A 74 0.96 -0.55 6.68
CA SER A 74 1.38 -1.55 7.68
C SER A 74 0.26 -2.56 7.90
N PRO A 75 0.58 -3.86 8.04
CA PRO A 75 -0.42 -4.92 8.06
C PRO A 75 -1.45 -4.78 9.20
N GLU A 76 -1.06 -4.19 10.33
CA GLU A 76 -1.92 -3.96 11.48
C GLU A 76 -3.10 -3.03 11.17
N LEU A 77 -2.94 -2.16 10.17
CA LEU A 77 -4.01 -1.28 9.71
C LEU A 77 -5.00 -1.96 8.77
N ILE A 78 -4.71 -3.15 8.25
CA ILE A 78 -5.67 -3.88 7.41
C ILE A 78 -6.86 -4.34 8.25
N VAL A 79 -6.56 -4.78 9.48
CA VAL A 79 -7.56 -5.24 10.45
C VAL A 79 -8.18 -4.07 11.24
N ASP A 80 -7.66 -2.85 11.07
CA ASP A 80 -8.22 -1.66 11.71
C ASP A 80 -9.66 -1.40 11.22
N PRO A 81 -10.61 -1.14 12.14
CA PRO A 81 -12.01 -0.92 11.79
C PRO A 81 -12.25 0.22 10.79
N HIS A 82 -11.41 1.25 10.77
CA HIS A 82 -11.57 2.37 9.85
C HIS A 82 -11.24 1.97 8.41
N PHE A 83 -10.20 1.16 8.20
CA PHE A 83 -9.88 0.61 6.88
C PHE A 83 -10.86 -0.49 6.48
N TRP A 84 -11.28 -1.33 7.42
CA TRP A 84 -12.25 -2.40 7.14
C TRP A 84 -13.58 -1.87 6.57
N GLY A 85 -13.99 -0.68 6.98
CA GLY A 85 -15.14 0.04 6.41
C GLY A 85 -14.95 0.36 4.92
N LEU A 86 -13.76 0.84 4.53
CA LEU A 86 -13.42 1.16 3.14
C LEU A 86 -13.37 -0.09 2.27
N TRP A 87 -12.73 -1.17 2.75
CA TRP A 87 -12.63 -2.45 2.03
C TRP A 87 -13.99 -3.07 1.66
N LYS A 88 -15.05 -2.76 2.43
CA LYS A 88 -16.42 -3.21 2.14
C LYS A 88 -17.12 -2.39 1.06
N GLN A 89 -16.62 -1.20 0.73
CA GLN A 89 -17.22 -0.33 -0.28
C GLN A 89 -16.79 -0.75 -1.68
N LYS A 90 -17.67 -1.48 -2.39
CA LYS A 90 -17.38 -1.96 -3.75
C LYS A 90 -17.05 -0.84 -4.75
N SER A 91 -17.60 0.36 -4.57
CA SER A 91 -17.30 1.53 -5.41
C SER A 91 -15.86 1.99 -5.26
N TRP A 92 -15.33 1.97 -4.04
CA TRP A 92 -13.95 2.33 -3.75
C TRP A 92 -12.99 1.25 -4.26
N CYS A 93 -13.29 -0.03 -4.02
CA CYS A 93 -12.44 -1.12 -4.52
C CYS A 93 -12.31 -1.17 -6.05
N LYS A 94 -13.26 -0.59 -6.81
CA LYS A 94 -13.16 -0.48 -8.28
C LYS A 94 -12.08 0.50 -8.75
N GLY A 95 -11.67 1.44 -7.91
CA GLY A 95 -10.56 2.36 -8.20
C GLY A 95 -9.18 1.77 -7.91
N MET A 96 -9.14 0.52 -7.42
CA MET A 96 -7.90 -0.19 -7.10
C MET A 96 -7.57 -1.16 -8.23
N ASP A 97 -6.35 -1.05 -8.77
CA ASP A 97 -5.89 -1.91 -9.85
C ASP A 97 -5.08 -3.11 -9.35
N GLN A 98 -4.47 -2.99 -8.16
CA GLN A 98 -3.60 -4.04 -7.61
C GLN A 98 -3.50 -3.97 -6.09
N ILE A 99 -3.41 -5.15 -5.46
CA ILE A 99 -3.04 -5.32 -4.06
C ILE A 99 -1.82 -6.25 -4.03
N ILE A 100 -0.75 -5.78 -3.40
CA ILE A 100 0.50 -6.51 -3.23
C ILE A 100 0.65 -6.76 -1.73
N VAL A 101 0.91 -8.02 -1.39
CA VAL A 101 1.19 -8.43 -0.02
C VAL A 101 2.63 -8.91 0.03
N ASP A 102 3.47 -8.17 0.72
CA ASP A 102 4.86 -8.56 0.94
C ASP A 102 5.03 -9.28 2.28
N GLU A 103 6.00 -10.18 2.36
CA GLU A 103 6.33 -10.94 3.58
C GLU A 103 5.10 -11.66 4.20
N PHE A 104 4.25 -12.26 3.35
CA PHE A 104 3.03 -13.00 3.76
C PHE A 104 3.26 -14.02 4.89
N HIS A 105 4.48 -14.56 4.98
CA HIS A 105 4.87 -15.50 6.02
C HIS A 105 4.90 -14.89 7.44
N CYS A 106 4.74 -13.57 7.59
CA CYS A 106 4.64 -12.87 8.87
C CYS A 106 3.20 -12.63 9.34
N ILE A 107 2.19 -13.27 8.71
CA ILE A 107 0.76 -13.07 9.01
C ILE A 107 0.40 -13.25 10.49
N ASP A 108 1.07 -14.16 11.18
CA ASP A 108 0.82 -14.44 12.60
C ASP A 108 1.18 -13.26 13.53
N GLY A 109 1.93 -12.26 13.03
CA GLY A 109 2.34 -11.06 13.79
C GLY A 109 1.52 -9.79 13.51
N TRP A 110 0.52 -9.84 12.63
CA TRP A 110 -0.17 -8.64 12.10
C TRP A 110 -1.22 -8.01 13.04
N GLY A 111 -1.32 -8.48 14.28
CA GLY A 111 -2.38 -8.10 15.23
C GLY A 111 -2.05 -6.99 16.22
N GLY A 112 -0.97 -6.22 16.03
CA GLY A 112 -0.46 -5.30 17.07
C GLY A 112 -0.29 -3.84 16.63
N CYS A 113 -1.38 -3.07 16.64
CA CYS A 113 -1.30 -1.69 17.17
C CYS A 113 -1.68 -1.79 18.67
#